data_AF-X1IZ85-F1
#
_entry.id   AF-X1IZ85-F1
#
_cell.length_a   1.000
_cell.length_b   1.000
_cell.length_c   1.000
_cell.angle_alpha   90.00
_cell.angle_beta   90.00
_cell.angle_gamma   90.00
#
_symmetry.space_group_name_H-M   'P 1'
#
loop_
_entity.id
_entity.type
_entity.pdbx_description
1 polymer ?
#
loop_
_entity_poly.entity_id
_entity_poly.type
_entity_poly.pdbx_seq_one_letter_code
_entity_poly.pdbx_strand_id
1 'polypeptide(L)' 'MESNFYLIGVGGQGVIRLGQIIADYGLKKGEKVKFFKEVG' A
#
# COMPACT_ATOMS: atom_id res chain seq x y z
N MET A 1 -14.58 -4.70 9.06
CA MET A 1 -13.44 -5.38 9.72
C MET A 1 -12.19 -4.65 9.27
N GLU A 2 -11.32 -4.21 10.17
CA GLU A 2 -10.13 -3.46 9.78
C GLU A 2 -9.00 -4.42 9.40
N SER A 3 -8.31 -4.16 8.28
CA SER A 3 -7.21 -5.00 7.77
C SER A 3 -5.98 -4.13 7.52
N ASN A 4 -4.86 -4.50 8.13
CA ASN A 4 -3.59 -3.77 8.04
C ASN A 4 -2.59 -4.56 7.20
N PHE A 5 -2.02 -3.91 6.18
CA PHE A 5 -1.00 -4.49 5.31
C PHE A 5 0.32 -3.73 5.48
N TYR A 6 1.42 -4.47 5.61
CA TYR A 6 2.76 -3.91 5.72
C TYR A 6 3.63 -4.46 4.58
N LEU A 7 4.26 -3.56 3.84
CA LEU A 7 5.16 -3.89 2.74
C LEU A 7 6.53 -3.29 3.03
N ILE A 8 7.56 -4.15 3.05
CA ILE A 8 8.94 -3.77 3.35
C ILE A 8 9.83 -4.32 2.24
N GLY A 9 10.82 -3.53 1.82
CA GLY A 9 11.88 -3.99 0.94
C GLY A 9 12.84 -2.87 0.57
N VAL A 10 13.79 -3.19 -0.29
CA VAL A 10 14.90 -2.28 -0.61
C VAL A 10 14.45 -1.21 -1.59
N GLY A 11 15.00 0.00 -1.43
CA GLY A 11 14.83 1.09 -2.39
C GLY A 11 15.12 0.63 -3.82
N GLY A 12 14.23 0.95 -4.77
CA GLY A 12 14.33 0.52 -6.17
C GLY A 12 13.62 -0.78 -6.52
N GLN A 13 13.17 -1.59 -5.55
CA GLN A 13 12.42 -2.83 -5.82
C GLN A 13 10.92 -2.63 -6.08
N GLY A 14 10.44 -1.38 -6.07
CA GLY A 14 9.05 -1.06 -6.38
C GLY A 14 8.04 -1.36 -5.26
N VAL A 15 8.47 -1.56 -4.03
CA VAL A 15 7.61 -1.84 -2.86
C VAL A 15 6.53 -0.77 -2.66
N ILE A 16 6.91 0.51 -2.77
CA ILE A 16 5.96 1.63 -2.68
C ILE A 16 4.91 1.56 -3.80
N ARG A 17 5.35 1.22 -5.02
CA ARG A 17 4.47 1.12 -6.18
C ARG A 17 3.48 -0.04 -6.03
N LEU A 18 3.93 -1.17 -5.48
CA LEU A 18 3.05 -2.29 -5.14
C LEU A 18 2.00 -1.87 -4.10
N GLY A 19 2.41 -1.17 -3.05
CA GLY A 19 1.48 -0.65 -2.04
C GLY A 19 0.43 0.29 -2.61
N GLN A 20 0.81 1.16 -3.55
CA GLN A 20 -0.13 2.03 -4.27
C GLN A 20 -1.13 1.24 -5.11
N ILE A 21 -0.69 0.20 -5.84
CA ILE A 21 -1.59 -0.66 -6.65
C ILE A 21 -2.65 -1.34 -5.76
N ILE A 22 -2.24 -1.85 -4.59
CA ILE A 22 -3.16 -2.49 -3.65
C ILE A 22 -4.14 -1.45 -3.08
N ALA A 23 -3.65 -0.28 -2.68
CA ALA A 23 -4.50 0.80 -2.17
C ALA A 23 -5.54 1.24 -3.21
N ASP A 24 -5.11 1.46 -4.46
CA ASP A 24 -5.99 1.84 -5.57
C ASP A 24 -7.05 0.78 -5.85
N TYR A 25 -6.69 -0.50 -5.76
CA TYR A 25 -7.64 -1.60 -5.90
C TYR A 25 -8.71 -1.57 -4.80
N GLY A 26 -8.31 -1.36 -3.54
CA GLY A 26 -9.24 -1.22 -2.43
C GLY A 26 -10.21 -0.04 -2.64
N LEU A 27 -9.69 1.13 -3.02
CA LEU A 27 -10.51 2.29 -3.33
C LEU A 27 -11.51 2.01 -4.46
N LYS A 28 -11.10 1.32 -5.53
CA LYS A 28 -12.01 0.90 -6.63
C LYS A 28 -13.11 -0.05 -6.19
N LYS A 29 -12.90 -0.80 -5.11
CA LYS A 29 -13.91 -1.68 -4.51
C LYS A 29 -14.85 -0.96 -3.54
N GLY A 30 -14.63 0.34 -3.30
CA GLY A 30 -15.40 1.13 -2.34
C GLY A 30 -14.89 1.01 -0.90
N GLU A 31 -13.72 0.40 -0.69
CA GLU A 31 -13.08 0.31 0.61
C GLU A 31 -12.47 1.65 1.03
N LYS A 32 -12.45 1.91 2.34
CA LYS A 32 -11.71 3.05 2.89
C LYS A 32 -10.27 2.62 3.17
N VAL A 33 -9.32 3.23 2.46
CA VAL A 33 -7.89 2.89 2.57
C VAL A 33 -7.11 4.06 3.16
N LYS A 34 -6.26 3.77 4.14
CA LYS A 34 -5.23 4.70 4.64
C LYS A 34 -3.86 4.17 4.23
N PHE A 35 -3.15 4.92 3.38
CA PHE A 35 -1.84 4.54 2.88
C PHE A 35 -0.73 5.38 3.53
N PHE A 36 0.29 4.72 4.05
CA PHE A 36 1.50 5.35 4.60
C PHE A 36 2.74 4.70 3.98
N LYS A 37 3.79 5.51 3.76
CA LYS A 37 5.09 5.05 3.28
C LYS A 37 6.20 5.79 3.99
N GLU A 38 7.29 5.09 4.28
CA GLU A 38 8.52 5.64 4.83
C GLU A 38 9.70 5.17 3.98
N VAL A 39 10.70 6.02 3.80
CA VAL A 39 11.95 5.73 3.07
C VAL A 39 13.09 6.22 3.94
N GLY A 40 14.08 5.36 4.18
CA GLY A 40 15.29 5.64 4.95
C GLY A 40 16.50 4.95 4.37
#